data_AF-A0A349JYM5-F1
#
_entry.id   AF-A0A349JYM5-F1
#
_cell.length_a   1.000
_cell.length_b   1.000
_cell.length_c   1.000
_cell.angle_alpha   90.00
_cell.angle_beta   90.00
_cell.angle_gamma   90.00
#
_symmetry.space_group_name_H-M   'P 1'
#
loop_
_entity.id
_entity.type
_entity.pdbx_description
1 polymer ?
#
loop_
_entity_poly.entity_id
_entity_poly.type
_entity_poly.pdbx_seq_one_letter_code
_entity_poly.pdbx_strand_id
1 'polypeptide(L)' 'MIFVYGTLRKGASNHFRLEGSRLRGEAWGLGHLYPIDWYPALLLDDDGIP' A
#
# COMPACT_ATOMS: atom_id res chain seq x y z
N MET A 1 3.92 3.93 11.70
CA MET A 1 2.88 4.32 10.72
C MET A 1 3.24 3.67 9.40
N ILE A 2 2.29 3.08 8.68
CA ILE A 2 2.56 2.36 7.43
C ILE A 2 1.67 2.90 6.31
N PHE A 3 2.20 2.99 5.10
CA PHE A 3 1.42 3.24 3.89
C PHE A 3 0.92 1.91 3.35
N VAL A 4 -0.39 1.79 3.13
CA VAL A 4 -1.02 0.55 2.68
C VAL A 4 -1.34 0.65 1.20
N TYR A 5 -0.82 -0.30 0.42
CA TYR A 5 -1.09 -0.45 -1.01
C TYR A 5 -1.40 -1.93 -1.34
N GLY A 6 -1.84 -2.18 -2.58
CA GLY A 6 -2.06 -3.54 -3.07
C GLY A 6 -3.08 -4.35 -2.26
N THR A 7 -2.73 -5.60 -1.94
CA THR A 7 -3.63 -6.62 -1.37
C THR A 7 -4.06 -6.36 0.07
N LEU A 8 -3.43 -5.40 0.76
CA LEU A 8 -3.76 -5.00 2.13
C LEU A 8 -4.84 -3.91 2.20
N ARG A 9 -5.20 -3.29 1.06
CA ARG A 9 -6.26 -2.27 0.99
C ARG A 9 -7.59 -2.80 1.53
N LYS A 10 -8.44 -1.91 2.04
CA LYS A 10 -9.79 -2.26 2.49
C LYS A 10 -10.55 -2.98 1.38
N GLY A 11 -11.08 -4.16 1.68
CA GLY A 11 -11.81 -5.02 0.73
C GLY A 11 -10.93 -5.90 -0.15
N ALA A 12 -9.60 -5.81 -0.07
CA ALA A 12 -8.70 -6.70 -0.80
C ALA A 12 -8.39 -7.99 -0.01
N SER A 13 -7.84 -8.98 -0.70
CA SER A 13 -7.67 -10.36 -0.23
C SER A 13 -6.92 -10.52 1.09
N ASN A 14 -6.00 -9.61 1.42
CA ASN A 14 -5.15 -9.69 2.61
C ASN A 14 -5.51 -8.66 3.68
N HIS A 15 -6.63 -7.93 3.55
CA HIS A 15 -7.01 -6.87 4.50
C HIS A 15 -7.13 -7.35 5.96
N PHE A 16 -7.52 -8.61 6.17
CA PHE A 16 -7.62 -9.23 7.49
C PHE A 16 -6.30 -9.18 8.29
N ARG A 17 -5.13 -9.08 7.62
CA ARG A 17 -3.83 -8.92 8.29
C ARG A 17 -3.67 -7.59 9.02
N LEU A 18 -4.56 -6.63 8.76
CA LEU A 18 -4.61 -5.33 9.44
C LEU A 18 -5.62 -5.31 10.59
N GLU A 19 -6.15 -6.47 11.02
CA GLU A 19 -7.04 -6.56 12.18
C GLU A 19 -6.39 -5.94 13.44
N GLY A 20 -7.16 -5.14 14.18
CA GLY A 20 -6.68 -4.37 15.32
C GLY A 20 -5.93 -3.07 14.97
N SER A 21 -5.64 -2.81 13.69
CA SER A 21 -5.07 -1.53 13.26
C SER A 21 -6.15 -0.44 13.10
N ARG A 22 -5.73 0.83 13.17
CA ARG A 22 -6.59 1.99 12.98
C ARG A 22 -6.20 2.75 11.71
N LEU A 23 -7.18 2.95 10.82
CA LEU A 23 -7.01 3.82 9.66
C LEU A 23 -6.78 5.28 10.13
N ARG A 24 -5.70 5.89 9.65
CA ARG A 24 -5.37 7.30 9.95
C ARG A 24 -5.98 8.28 8.96
N GLY A 25 -6.13 7.88 7.71
CA GLY A 25 -6.64 8.71 6.63
C GLY A 25 -6.24 8.13 5.28
N GLU A 26 -6.61 8.82 4.21
CA GLU A 26 -6.14 8.55 2.85
C GLU A 26 -4.81 9.27 2.60
N ALA A 27 -3.96 8.68 1.76
CA ALA A 27 -2.66 9.23 1.39
C ALA A 27 -2.30 8.79 -0.02
N TRP A 28 -1.41 9.55 -0.65
CA TRP A 28 -0.87 9.30 -1.99
C TRP A 28 0.64 9.45 -2.00
N GLY A 29 1.31 8.77 -2.91
CA GLY A 29 2.75 8.88 -3.17
C GLY A 29 3.03 8.58 -4.64
N LEU A 30 4.10 9.16 -5.17
CA LEU A 30 4.57 8.93 -6.53
C LEU A 30 5.53 7.73 -6.57
N GLY A 31 5.40 6.91 -7.61
CA GLY A 31 6.16 5.68 -7.74
C GLY A 31 5.57 4.70 -8.74
N HIS A 32 6.28 3.58 -8.90
CA HIS A 32 5.93 2.49 -9.79
C HIS A 32 5.48 1.25 -9.00
N LEU A 33 4.32 0.70 -9.39
CA LEU A 33 3.83 -0.59 -8.91
C LEU A 33 4.23 -1.70 -9.88
N TYR A 34 5.01 -2.66 -9.39
CA TYR A 34 5.42 -3.82 -10.15
C TYR A 34 4.67 -5.07 -9.68
N PRO A 35 4.14 -5.90 -10.58
CA PRO A 35 3.61 -7.21 -10.21
C PRO A 35 4.76 -8.14 -9.80
N ILE A 36 4.74 -8.65 -8.57
CA ILE A 36 5.68 -9.68 -8.11
C ILE A 36 4.91 -10.89 -7.57
N ASP A 37 4.66 -11.84 -8.46
CA ASP A 37 3.90 -13.05 -8.15
C ASP A 37 2.53 -12.72 -7.52
N TRP A 38 2.30 -13.06 -6.25
CA TRP A 38 1.01 -12.93 -5.59
C TRP A 38 0.72 -11.56 -4.95
N TYR A 39 1.65 -10.59 -5.03
CA TYR A 39 1.47 -9.23 -4.50
C TYR A 39 2.24 -8.18 -5.32
N PRO A 40 1.87 -6.89 -5.25
CA PRO A 40 2.65 -5.85 -5.92
C PRO A 40 3.82 -5.37 -5.05
N ALA A 41 4.91 -4.95 -5.69
CA ALA A 41 5.98 -4.14 -5.09
C ALA A 41 5.75 -2.68 -5.44
N LEU A 42 6.01 -1.77 -4.50
CA LEU A 42 6.02 -0.33 -4.73
C LEU A 42 7.47 0.15 -4.69
N LEU A 43 7.94 0.74 -5.78
CA LEU A 43 9.18 1.53 -5.83
C LEU A 43 8.80 3.01 -5.87
N LEU A 44 9.31 3.80 -4.94
CA LEU A 44 9.07 5.24 -4.92
C LEU A 44 9.96 5.95 -5.95
N ASP A 45 9.45 7.00 -6.57
CA ASP A 45 10.26 7.89 -7.41
C ASP A 45 11.25 8.68 -6.52
N ASP A 46 12.39 9.11 -7.07
CA ASP A 46 13.43 9.85 -6.32
C ASP A 46 12.89 11.13 -5.65
N ASP A 47 11.87 11.74 -6.25
CA ASP A 47 11.19 12.93 -5.71
C ASP A 47 10.21 12.59 -4.57
N GLY A 48 9.82 11.31 -4.42
CA GLY A 48 9.21 10.69 -3.23
C GLY A 48 7.95 11.31 -2.63
N ILE A 49 7.46 12.44 -3.13
CA ILE A 49 6.39 13.27 -2.54
C ILE A 49 5.65 13.98 -3.69
N PRO A 50 4.31 13.96 -3.74
CA PRO A 50 3.52 14.82 -4.63
C PRO A 50 3.55 16.31 -4.24
#